data_AF-A0A218Z8W7-F1
#
_entry.id   AF-A0A218Z8W7-F1
#
_cell.length_a   1.000
_cell.length_b   1.000
_cell.length_c   1.000
_cell.angle_alpha   90.00
_cell.angle_beta   90.00
_cell.angle_gamma   90.00
#
_symmetry.space_group_name_H-M   'P 1'
#
loop_
_entity.id
_entity.type
_entity.pdbx_description
1 polymer ?
#
loop_
_entity_poly.entity_id
_entity_poly.type
_entity_poly.pdbx_seq_one_letter_code
_entity_poly.pdbx_strand_id
1 'polypeptide(L)'
;MPRDDDEITRDRFSCAYDRFYAGPHRVERVSGPSLRSAFLPNLSAGGRKMLSQSYSDSFVRGQLEHYGVQFGESEISRSEQMHAEWLAILTPAQLSSHPEWTMERYFVSAGRPDRSKTATTVGIPLDPGSSYRAGQMREAASAVPGLHHETSYGSKTQTIFMGWDAAAVSKAAKGHAAKEAKECRAVKDEKESEHRELHAEYIESLKRKKGPEKPKPYSRVGSYITCQEIEEQWPEQGEDLGLDIRQTKEAGVFEASFDFGILEEVMILGTDEKTVEQYCSQLDRWDEETETKRTSESGLNIPRAPREKPPHPAVEAARPRRPRPKLPSNIHIIYG
;
A
#
# COMPACT_ATOMS: atom_id res chain seq x y z
N MET A 1 51.82 -20.66 28.87
CA MET A 1 51.65 -20.56 27.41
C MET A 1 51.17 -21.92 26.90
N PRO A 2 49.85 -22.10 26.66
CA PRO A 2 49.35 -23.29 25.97
C PRO A 2 49.91 -23.30 24.53
N ARG A 3 50.26 -24.48 24.03
CA ARG A 3 50.87 -24.69 22.71
C ARG A 3 49.81 -24.58 21.62
N ASP A 4 50.12 -23.89 20.53
CA ASP A 4 49.29 -23.73 19.31
C ASP A 4 49.19 -25.02 18.45
N ASP A 5 49.41 -26.22 19.01
CA ASP A 5 49.75 -27.42 18.22
C ASP A 5 48.66 -28.52 18.14
N ASP A 6 47.43 -28.30 18.64
CA ASP A 6 46.42 -29.37 18.72
C ASP A 6 45.45 -29.46 17.52
N GLU A 7 45.68 -28.71 16.43
CA GLU A 7 44.85 -28.80 15.22
C GLU A 7 45.42 -29.83 14.22
N ILE A 8 44.74 -30.96 14.09
CA ILE A 8 45.06 -31.99 13.09
C ILE A 8 44.26 -31.71 11.83
N THR A 9 44.92 -31.42 10.71
CA THR A 9 44.28 -31.20 9.41
C THR A 9 44.55 -32.36 8.46
N ARG A 10 43.51 -32.89 7.81
CA ARG A 10 43.60 -33.94 6.80
C ARG A 10 42.45 -33.83 5.80
N ASP A 11 42.77 -33.88 4.50
CA ASP A 11 41.78 -33.97 3.42
C ASP A 11 40.67 -32.90 3.50
N ARG A 12 41.07 -31.64 3.80
CA ARG A 12 40.22 -30.46 4.06
C ARG A 12 39.40 -30.49 5.35
N PHE A 13 39.51 -31.52 6.17
CA PHE A 13 38.93 -31.53 7.50
C PHE A 13 39.97 -31.13 8.55
N SER A 14 39.54 -30.42 9.59
CA SER A 14 40.37 -30.19 10.77
C SER A 14 39.69 -30.63 12.05
N CYS A 15 40.48 -31.18 12.98
CA CYS A 15 40.04 -31.55 14.31
C CYS A 15 40.80 -30.71 15.33
N ALA A 16 40.07 -29.96 16.17
CA ALA A 16 40.65 -29.17 17.24
C ALA A 16 39.64 -29.09 18.40
N TYR A 17 40.12 -29.23 19.64
CA TYR A 17 39.29 -29.15 20.85
C TYR A 17 38.06 -30.07 20.82
N ASP A 18 38.26 -31.34 20.43
CA ASP A 18 37.20 -32.35 20.27
C ASP A 18 36.09 -31.99 19.27
N ARG A 19 36.35 -31.04 18.37
CA ARG A 19 35.42 -30.63 17.32
C ARG A 19 36.00 -30.90 15.94
N PHE A 20 35.11 -31.31 15.05
CA PHE A 20 35.45 -31.68 13.67
C PHE A 20 34.86 -30.67 12.70
N TYR A 21 35.71 -30.13 11.84
CA TYR A 21 35.39 -29.02 10.95
C TYR A 21 35.69 -29.37 9.50
N ALA A 22 34.88 -28.85 8.59
CA ALA A 22 35.17 -28.81 7.16
C ALA A 22 35.83 -27.47 6.81
N GLY A 23 36.91 -27.52 6.03
CA GLY A 23 37.65 -26.37 5.54
C GLY A 23 36.96 -25.73 4.32
N PRO A 24 37.35 -24.51 3.92
CA PRO A 24 38.40 -23.67 4.52
C PRO A 24 37.94 -22.80 5.72
N HIS A 25 36.67 -22.84 6.12
CA HIS A 25 36.10 -21.86 7.08
C HIS A 25 35.62 -22.48 8.41
N ARG A 26 36.21 -23.62 8.78
CA ARG A 26 35.94 -24.32 10.04
C ARG A 26 34.44 -24.55 10.29
N VAL A 27 33.75 -25.13 9.31
CA VAL A 27 32.32 -25.38 9.40
C VAL A 27 32.08 -26.65 10.19
N GLU A 28 31.42 -26.54 11.34
CA GLU A 28 31.03 -27.70 12.15
C GLU A 28 29.83 -28.42 11.53
N ARG A 29 29.80 -29.75 11.64
CA ARG A 29 28.70 -30.56 11.09
C ARG A 29 27.40 -30.25 11.83
N VAL A 30 26.36 -29.89 11.07
CA VAL A 30 24.99 -29.77 11.59
C VAL A 30 24.24 -31.05 11.26
N SER A 31 23.46 -31.56 12.22
CA SER A 31 22.69 -32.80 12.00
C SER A 31 21.63 -32.64 10.89
N GLY A 32 21.38 -33.72 10.15
CA GLY A 32 20.43 -33.72 9.03
C GLY A 32 19.01 -33.27 9.43
N PRO A 33 18.44 -33.69 10.57
CA PRO A 33 17.17 -33.17 11.06
C PRO A 33 17.18 -31.66 11.31
N SER A 34 18.27 -31.12 11.89
CA SER A 34 18.40 -29.69 12.12
C SER A 34 18.49 -28.90 10.80
N LEU A 35 19.22 -29.42 9.81
CA LEU A 35 19.24 -28.84 8.47
C LEU A 35 17.86 -28.87 7.82
N ARG A 36 17.13 -30.00 7.88
CA ARG A 36 15.78 -30.08 7.32
C ARG A 36 14.82 -29.07 7.97
N SER A 37 14.85 -28.94 9.30
CA SER A 37 14.02 -27.96 10.02
C SER A 37 14.42 -26.51 9.70
N ALA A 38 15.71 -26.27 9.42
CA ALA A 38 16.21 -24.94 9.13
C ALA A 38 15.92 -24.48 7.69
N PHE A 39 15.89 -25.40 6.72
CA PHE A 39 15.86 -25.08 5.29
C PHE A 39 14.60 -25.55 4.56
N LEU A 40 13.78 -26.45 5.15
CA LEU A 40 12.60 -27.03 4.51
C LEU A 40 11.31 -26.86 5.35
N PRO A 41 10.14 -26.69 4.71
CA PRO A 41 9.97 -26.45 3.27
C PRO A 41 10.42 -25.03 2.85
N ASN A 42 10.52 -24.12 3.82
CA ASN A 42 10.97 -22.74 3.63
C ASN A 42 12.14 -22.45 4.56
N LEU A 43 12.97 -21.48 4.18
CA LEU A 43 14.10 -21.03 4.99
C LEU A 43 13.62 -20.38 6.31
N SER A 44 13.88 -21.05 7.42
CA SER A 44 13.49 -20.56 8.75
C SER A 44 14.39 -19.41 9.22
N ALA A 45 14.00 -18.73 10.29
CA ALA A 45 14.87 -17.72 10.93
C ALA A 45 16.19 -18.33 11.42
N GLY A 46 16.16 -19.59 11.88
CA GLY A 46 17.36 -20.34 12.25
C GLY A 46 18.26 -20.62 11.05
N GLY A 47 17.68 -21.03 9.91
CA GLY A 47 18.41 -21.23 8.65
C GLY A 47 19.05 -19.94 8.13
N ARG A 48 18.32 -18.82 8.16
CA ARG A 48 18.88 -17.49 7.81
C ARG A 48 20.07 -17.11 8.69
N LYS A 49 19.96 -17.36 10.00
CA LYS A 49 21.06 -17.11 10.95
C LYS A 49 22.27 -18.00 10.69
N MET A 50 22.07 -19.28 10.36
CA MET A 50 23.16 -20.20 10.00
C MET A 50 23.91 -19.72 8.75
N LEU A 51 23.18 -19.28 7.72
CA LEU A 51 23.76 -18.73 6.50
C LEU A 51 24.51 -17.41 6.74
N SER A 52 23.95 -16.50 7.57
CA SER A 52 24.57 -15.19 7.81
C SER A 52 25.82 -15.26 8.68
N GLN A 53 25.87 -16.17 9.65
CA GLN A 53 26.99 -16.26 10.60
C GLN A 53 28.24 -16.93 10.02
N SER A 54 28.10 -17.72 8.96
CA SER A 54 29.14 -18.63 8.50
C SER A 54 29.66 -18.32 7.09
N TYR A 55 29.28 -17.17 6.52
CA TYR A 55 29.34 -16.87 5.08
C TYR A 55 28.57 -17.96 4.29
N SER A 56 27.41 -17.60 3.72
CA SER A 56 26.41 -18.54 3.16
C SER A 56 27.02 -19.71 2.38
N ASP A 57 27.99 -19.40 1.51
CA ASP A 57 28.62 -20.36 0.62
C ASP A 57 29.52 -21.35 1.35
N SER A 58 30.21 -20.89 2.38
CA SER A 58 31.13 -21.72 3.13
C SER A 58 30.39 -22.68 4.05
N PHE A 59 29.29 -22.22 4.66
CA PHE A 59 28.40 -23.09 5.41
C PHE A 59 27.87 -24.24 4.55
N VAL A 60 27.30 -23.92 3.38
CA VAL A 60 26.72 -24.93 2.49
C VAL A 60 27.79 -25.90 2.00
N ARG A 61 28.94 -25.39 1.54
CA ARG A 61 30.10 -26.23 1.12
C ARG A 61 30.54 -27.15 2.24
N GLY A 62 30.74 -26.63 3.45
CA GLY A 62 31.18 -27.41 4.59
C GLY A 62 30.17 -28.47 5.02
N GLN A 63 28.86 -28.19 4.97
CA GLN A 63 27.85 -29.22 5.22
C GLN A 63 27.89 -30.30 4.15
N LEU A 64 27.94 -29.94 2.86
CA LEU A 64 28.01 -30.91 1.76
C LEU A 64 29.25 -31.83 1.90
N GLU A 65 30.41 -31.27 2.26
CA GLU A 65 31.62 -32.04 2.54
C GLU A 65 31.43 -33.01 3.72
N HIS A 66 30.84 -32.57 4.84
CA HIS A 66 30.54 -33.45 5.99
C HIS A 66 29.60 -34.62 5.67
N TYR A 67 28.74 -34.45 4.67
CA TYR A 67 27.81 -35.49 4.20
C TYR A 67 28.39 -36.31 3.03
N GLY A 68 29.64 -36.07 2.65
CA GLY A 68 30.30 -36.80 1.56
C GLY A 68 29.71 -36.50 0.19
N VAL A 69 28.99 -35.37 0.03
CA VAL A 69 28.45 -34.94 -1.26
C VAL A 69 29.59 -34.33 -2.05
N GLN A 70 29.96 -35.00 -3.15
CA GLN A 70 30.92 -34.45 -4.10
C GLN A 70 30.21 -33.42 -4.97
N PHE A 71 30.80 -32.23 -5.08
CA PHE A 71 30.35 -31.19 -5.99
C PHE A 71 31.56 -30.61 -6.72
N GLY A 72 31.39 -30.28 -8.00
CA GLY A 72 32.39 -29.52 -8.75
C GLY A 72 32.32 -28.04 -8.40
N GLU A 73 33.44 -27.32 -8.40
CA GLU A 73 33.43 -25.84 -8.31
C GLU A 73 32.50 -25.23 -9.37
N SER A 74 32.41 -25.86 -10.55
CA SER A 74 31.51 -25.47 -11.64
C SER A 74 30.02 -25.59 -11.29
N GLU A 75 29.62 -26.48 -10.38
CA GLU A 75 28.23 -26.63 -9.96
C GLU A 75 27.81 -25.53 -8.99
N ILE A 76 28.74 -25.02 -8.19
CA ILE A 76 28.50 -23.86 -7.33
C ILE A 76 28.50 -22.57 -8.15
N SER A 77 29.40 -22.43 -9.13
CA SER A 77 29.36 -21.30 -10.07
C SER A 77 28.04 -21.21 -10.84
N ARG A 78 27.37 -22.35 -11.09
CA ARG A 78 26.02 -22.35 -11.67
C ARG A 78 24.98 -21.75 -10.72
N SER A 79 25.13 -21.94 -9.42
CA SER A 79 24.27 -21.31 -8.41
C SER A 79 24.48 -19.80 -8.33
N GLU A 80 25.72 -19.33 -8.44
CA GLU A 80 26.05 -17.90 -8.52
C GLU A 80 25.46 -17.26 -9.78
N GLN A 81 25.54 -17.96 -10.92
CA GLN A 81 24.88 -17.53 -12.16
C GLN A 81 23.37 -17.44 -11.99
N MET A 82 22.73 -18.45 -11.39
CA MET A 82 21.29 -18.40 -11.11
C MET A 82 20.90 -17.27 -10.16
N HIS A 83 21.72 -16.95 -9.15
CA HIS A 83 21.49 -15.81 -8.27
C HIS A 83 21.59 -14.48 -9.03
N ALA A 84 22.61 -14.32 -9.87
CA ALA A 84 22.75 -13.12 -10.70
C ALA A 84 21.59 -12.96 -11.70
N GLU A 85 21.16 -14.05 -12.36
CA GLU A 85 19.99 -14.06 -13.24
C GLU A 85 18.69 -13.74 -12.48
N TRP A 86 18.53 -14.31 -11.28
CA TRP A 86 17.38 -14.03 -10.42
C TRP A 86 17.37 -12.57 -9.96
N LEU A 87 18.51 -12.00 -9.57
CA LEU A 87 18.59 -10.57 -9.25
C LEU A 87 18.25 -9.69 -10.46
N ALA A 88 18.62 -10.12 -11.68
CA ALA A 88 18.38 -9.37 -12.90
C ALA A 88 16.89 -9.24 -13.26
N ILE A 89 16.04 -10.22 -12.90
CA ILE A 89 14.59 -10.17 -13.17
C ILE A 89 13.80 -9.31 -12.18
N LEU A 90 14.36 -9.00 -11.01
CA LEU A 90 13.65 -8.19 -10.01
C LEU A 90 13.48 -6.75 -10.51
N THR A 91 12.53 -6.01 -9.96
CA THR A 91 12.41 -4.56 -10.17
C THR A 91 13.11 -3.79 -9.04
N PRO A 92 13.46 -2.51 -9.25
CA PRO A 92 13.92 -1.64 -8.16
C PRO A 92 13.00 -1.64 -6.93
N ALA A 93 11.69 -1.67 -7.15
CA ALA A 93 10.71 -1.72 -6.06
C ALA A 93 10.77 -3.03 -5.26
N GLN A 94 10.96 -4.18 -5.93
CA GLN A 94 11.11 -5.47 -5.25
C GLN A 94 12.40 -5.59 -4.45
N LEU A 95 13.46 -4.89 -4.87
CA LEU A 95 14.75 -4.84 -4.18
C LEU A 95 14.76 -3.89 -2.97
N SER A 96 13.76 -3.03 -2.82
CA SER A 96 13.69 -2.00 -1.76
C SER A 96 13.81 -2.53 -0.33
N SER A 97 13.47 -3.80 -0.09
CA SER A 97 13.56 -4.46 1.22
C SER A 97 14.89 -5.18 1.47
N HIS A 98 15.78 -5.24 0.48
CA HIS A 98 17.04 -5.99 0.52
C HIS A 98 18.20 -5.11 0.01
N PRO A 99 18.74 -4.23 0.88
CA PRO A 99 19.83 -3.32 0.52
C PRO A 99 21.07 -4.04 -0.03
N GLU A 100 21.42 -5.19 0.52
CA GLU A 100 22.55 -6.01 0.10
C GLU A 100 22.40 -6.49 -1.35
N TRP A 101 21.21 -7.00 -1.72
CA TRP A 101 20.91 -7.42 -3.08
C TRP A 101 20.83 -6.24 -4.05
N THR A 102 20.41 -5.08 -3.55
CA THR A 102 20.44 -3.84 -4.33
C THR A 102 21.87 -3.44 -4.67
N MET A 103 22.78 -3.44 -3.69
CA MET A 103 24.19 -3.14 -3.92
C MET A 103 24.83 -4.17 -4.84
N GLU A 104 24.58 -5.46 -4.60
CA GLU A 104 25.09 -6.55 -5.42
C GLU A 104 24.62 -6.43 -6.87
N ARG A 105 23.35 -6.12 -7.10
CA ARG A 105 22.85 -6.02 -8.47
C ARG A 105 23.46 -4.86 -9.24
N TYR A 106 23.50 -3.68 -8.64
CA TYR A 106 23.78 -2.45 -9.38
C TYR A 106 25.21 -1.92 -9.22
N PHE A 107 25.89 -2.22 -8.11
CA PHE A 107 27.10 -1.48 -7.74
C PHE A 107 28.27 -2.33 -7.25
N VAL A 108 28.06 -3.63 -6.95
CA VAL A 108 29.08 -4.49 -6.33
C VAL A 108 29.23 -5.80 -7.10
N SER A 109 30.46 -6.20 -7.42
CA SER A 109 30.79 -7.52 -7.98
C SER A 109 31.86 -8.19 -7.12
N ALA A 110 31.60 -9.44 -6.70
CA ALA A 110 32.51 -10.19 -5.82
C ALA A 110 32.96 -9.38 -4.57
N GLY A 111 32.02 -8.64 -3.96
CA GLY A 111 32.26 -7.83 -2.76
C GLY A 111 33.05 -6.53 -2.99
N ARG A 112 33.35 -6.17 -4.25
CA ARG A 112 34.06 -4.93 -4.59
C ARG A 112 33.17 -3.98 -5.40
N PRO A 113 33.34 -2.64 -5.24
CA PRO A 113 32.67 -1.68 -6.11
C PRO A 113 32.94 -1.95 -7.58
N ASP A 114 31.90 -2.04 -8.38
CA ASP A 114 31.95 -2.30 -9.81
C ASP A 114 31.20 -1.23 -10.60
N ARG A 115 31.99 -0.32 -11.17
CA ARG A 115 31.45 0.80 -11.97
C ARG A 115 30.91 0.38 -13.32
N SER A 116 31.23 -0.83 -13.79
CA SER A 116 30.75 -1.32 -15.09
C SER A 116 29.30 -1.79 -15.06
N LYS A 117 28.77 -2.15 -13.87
CA LYS A 117 27.40 -2.66 -13.71
C LYS A 117 26.34 -1.63 -14.06
N THR A 118 26.56 -0.38 -13.68
CA THR A 118 25.56 0.68 -13.85
C THR A 118 26.25 1.97 -14.28
N ALA A 119 25.99 2.42 -15.50
CA ALA A 119 26.48 3.69 -16.02
C ALA A 119 25.59 4.89 -15.63
N THR A 120 24.33 4.64 -15.26
CA THR A 120 23.32 5.68 -14.98
C THR A 120 22.89 5.67 -13.52
N THR A 121 22.26 6.76 -13.06
CA THR A 121 21.63 6.80 -11.75
C THR A 121 20.45 5.83 -11.67
N VAL A 122 20.35 5.07 -10.58
CA VAL A 122 19.24 4.16 -10.26
C VAL A 122 18.44 4.74 -9.11
N GLY A 123 17.11 4.76 -9.23
CA GLY A 123 16.20 5.13 -8.14
C GLY A 123 15.54 3.90 -7.54
N ILE A 124 15.66 3.73 -6.22
CA ILE A 124 14.96 2.67 -5.49
C ILE A 124 13.76 3.28 -4.76
N PRO A 125 12.52 2.99 -5.21
CA PRO A 125 11.32 3.53 -4.59
C PRO A 125 11.02 2.80 -3.27
N LEU A 126 10.54 3.56 -2.30
CA LEU A 126 10.16 3.15 -0.96
C LEU A 126 8.84 3.84 -0.59
N ASP A 127 8.11 3.24 0.34
CA ASP A 127 6.94 3.89 0.92
C ASP A 127 7.34 5.21 1.62
N PRO A 128 6.55 6.29 1.50
CA PRO A 128 6.89 7.61 2.04
C PRO A 128 7.18 7.63 3.55
N GLY A 129 6.58 6.70 4.31
CA GLY A 129 6.77 6.57 5.76
C GLY A 129 7.90 5.63 6.18
N SER A 130 8.63 5.01 5.24
CA SER A 130 9.58 3.94 5.54
C SER A 130 10.98 4.45 5.90
N SER A 131 11.07 5.24 6.98
CA SER A 131 12.33 5.83 7.45
C SER A 131 13.40 4.78 7.78
N TYR A 132 12.99 3.66 8.36
CA TYR A 132 13.89 2.55 8.70
C TYR A 132 14.54 1.93 7.46
N ARG A 133 13.74 1.52 6.47
CA ARG A 133 14.26 0.92 5.23
C ARG A 133 15.10 1.91 4.44
N ALA A 134 14.67 3.17 4.42
CA ALA A 134 15.46 4.23 3.81
C ALA A 134 16.83 4.41 4.49
N GLY A 135 16.87 4.30 5.82
CA GLY A 135 18.10 4.30 6.61
C GLY A 135 19.03 3.16 6.20
N GLN A 136 18.53 1.92 6.19
CA GLN A 136 19.32 0.74 5.81
C GLN A 136 19.88 0.82 4.39
N MET A 137 19.07 1.30 3.44
CA MET A 137 19.51 1.46 2.06
C MET A 137 20.62 2.52 1.92
N ARG A 138 20.51 3.65 2.63
CA ARG A 138 21.57 4.68 2.65
C ARG A 138 22.84 4.18 3.32
N GLU A 139 22.72 3.41 4.38
CA GLU A 139 23.86 2.80 5.06
C GLU A 139 24.60 1.84 4.12
N ALA A 140 23.86 0.94 3.47
CA ALA A 140 24.42 0.02 2.48
C ALA A 140 25.10 0.77 1.32
N ALA A 141 24.47 1.83 0.80
CA ALA A 141 25.06 2.65 -0.26
C ALA A 141 26.34 3.36 0.21
N SER A 142 26.35 3.88 1.44
CA SER A 142 27.51 4.57 2.02
C SER A 142 28.69 3.62 2.28
N ALA A 143 28.41 2.33 2.46
CA ALA A 143 29.43 1.31 2.62
C ALA A 143 30.15 0.95 1.30
N VAL A 144 29.67 1.40 0.14
CA VAL A 144 30.28 1.16 -1.18
C VAL A 144 31.19 2.34 -1.55
N PRO A 145 32.53 2.18 -1.58
CA PRO A 145 33.44 3.27 -1.90
C PRO A 145 33.15 3.98 -3.23
N GLY A 146 32.98 5.30 -3.15
CA GLY A 146 32.75 6.17 -4.32
C GLY A 146 31.33 6.12 -4.89
N LEU A 147 30.39 5.44 -4.24
CA LEU A 147 28.98 5.49 -4.60
C LEU A 147 28.33 6.73 -3.96
N HIS A 148 27.60 7.50 -4.76
CA HIS A 148 26.83 8.64 -4.28
C HIS A 148 25.36 8.25 -4.13
N HIS A 149 24.70 8.81 -3.12
CA HIS A 149 23.26 8.65 -2.93
C HIS A 149 22.59 9.96 -2.51
N GLU A 150 21.33 10.13 -2.90
CA GLU A 150 20.49 11.25 -2.48
C GLU A 150 19.04 10.77 -2.35
N THR A 151 18.35 11.22 -1.30
CA THR A 151 16.94 10.89 -1.07
C THR A 151 16.07 12.01 -1.60
N SER A 152 15.01 11.65 -2.33
CA SER A 152 13.96 12.58 -2.73
C SER A 152 12.59 12.08 -2.32
N TYR A 153 11.67 13.02 -2.13
CA TYR A 153 10.31 12.78 -1.69
C TYR A 153 9.36 13.28 -2.75
N GLY A 154 8.51 12.39 -3.24
CA GLY A 154 7.34 12.75 -4.03
C GLY A 154 6.05 12.56 -3.21
N SER A 155 4.91 12.74 -3.87
CA SER A 155 3.60 12.64 -3.23
C SER A 155 3.19 11.20 -2.92
N LYS A 156 3.74 10.21 -3.64
CA LYS A 156 3.43 8.79 -3.46
C LYS A 156 4.62 7.98 -2.98
N THR A 157 5.84 8.38 -3.32
CA THR A 157 7.04 7.59 -2.98
C THR A 157 8.14 8.46 -2.40
N GLN A 158 8.91 7.85 -1.50
CA GLN A 158 10.27 8.29 -1.22
C GLN A 158 11.21 7.46 -2.11
N THR A 159 12.14 8.10 -2.82
CA THR A 159 13.10 7.38 -3.68
C THR A 159 14.52 7.68 -3.28
N ILE A 160 15.35 6.64 -3.14
CA ILE A 160 16.79 6.78 -2.93
C ILE A 160 17.47 6.61 -4.28
N PHE A 161 18.06 7.70 -4.78
CA PHE A 161 18.84 7.71 -6.00
C PHE A 161 20.29 7.38 -5.70
N MET A 162 20.89 6.50 -6.49
CA MET A 162 22.27 6.03 -6.33
C MET A 162 23.00 5.99 -7.66
N GLY A 163 24.29 6.31 -7.65
CA GLY A 163 25.13 6.27 -8.85
C GLY A 163 26.55 6.76 -8.61
N TRP A 164 27.42 6.57 -9.60
CA TRP A 164 28.85 6.92 -9.51
C TRP A 164 29.13 8.40 -9.77
N ASP A 165 28.17 9.14 -10.33
CA ASP A 165 28.26 10.58 -10.60
C ASP A 165 27.33 11.35 -9.66
N ALA A 166 27.92 12.14 -8.76
CA ALA A 166 27.19 12.93 -7.78
C ALA A 166 26.25 13.97 -8.41
N ALA A 167 26.65 14.59 -9.53
CA ALA A 167 25.83 15.59 -10.21
C ALA A 167 24.62 14.94 -10.89
N ALA A 168 24.80 13.76 -11.50
CA ALA A 168 23.71 12.97 -12.07
C ALA A 168 22.71 12.52 -10.99
N VAL A 169 23.22 12.02 -9.86
CA VAL A 169 22.39 11.62 -8.69
C VAL A 169 21.58 12.81 -8.18
N SER A 170 22.21 13.97 -7.96
CA SER A 170 21.50 15.15 -7.45
C SER A 170 20.48 15.70 -8.43
N LYS A 171 20.79 15.69 -9.73
CA LYS A 171 19.85 16.08 -10.78
C LYS A 171 18.62 15.16 -10.79
N ALA A 172 18.82 13.85 -10.68
CA ALA A 172 17.73 12.88 -10.63
C ALA A 172 16.85 13.08 -9.38
N ALA A 173 17.47 13.25 -8.21
CA ALA A 173 16.75 13.48 -6.95
C ALA A 173 15.89 14.75 -7.00
N LYS A 174 16.44 15.87 -7.47
CA LYS A 174 15.70 17.14 -7.60
C LYS A 174 14.53 17.07 -8.58
N GLY A 175 14.65 16.27 -9.63
CA GLY A 175 13.60 16.09 -10.64
C GLY A 175 12.45 15.16 -10.22
N HIS A 176 12.64 14.35 -9.16
CA HIS A 176 11.72 13.28 -8.78
C HIS A 176 10.30 13.74 -8.50
N ALA A 177 10.13 14.72 -7.59
CA ALA A 177 8.81 15.19 -7.19
C ALA A 177 7.98 15.72 -8.37
N ALA A 178 8.61 16.49 -9.27
CA ALA A 178 7.95 17.03 -10.46
C ALA A 178 7.58 15.92 -11.46
N LYS A 179 8.46 14.94 -11.65
CA LYS A 179 8.21 13.78 -12.50
C LYS A 179 7.04 12.94 -11.98
N GLU A 180 7.06 12.59 -10.69
CA GLU A 180 5.99 11.80 -10.07
C GLU A 180 4.66 12.55 -10.09
N ALA A 181 4.65 13.85 -9.82
CA ALA A 181 3.43 14.66 -9.90
C ALA A 181 2.83 14.66 -11.32
N LYS A 182 3.67 14.73 -12.36
CA LYS A 182 3.23 14.67 -13.75
C LYS A 182 2.64 13.30 -14.10
N GLU A 183 3.30 12.22 -13.71
CA GLU A 183 2.81 10.84 -13.92
C GLU A 183 1.49 10.61 -13.18
N CYS A 184 1.37 11.10 -11.94
CA CYS A 184 0.13 11.01 -11.17
C CYS A 184 -1.03 11.77 -11.81
N ARG A 185 -0.78 12.96 -12.35
CA ARG A 185 -1.79 13.73 -13.08
C ARG A 185 -2.21 13.01 -14.34
N ALA A 186 -1.27 12.51 -15.14
CA ALA A 186 -1.58 11.77 -16.36
C ALA A 186 -2.49 10.57 -16.10
N VAL A 187 -2.20 9.76 -15.07
CA VAL A 187 -3.06 8.62 -14.69
C VAL A 187 -4.45 9.07 -14.22
N LYS A 188 -4.54 10.21 -13.52
CA LYS A 188 -5.83 10.76 -13.09
C LYS A 188 -6.65 11.24 -14.29
N ASP A 189 -6.01 11.99 -15.19
CA ASP A 189 -6.63 12.55 -16.38
C ASP A 189 -7.12 11.45 -17.34
N GLU A 190 -6.35 10.36 -17.48
CA GLU A 190 -6.72 9.18 -18.26
C GLU A 190 -7.98 8.51 -17.70
N LYS A 191 -7.99 8.21 -16.39
CA LYS A 191 -9.17 7.64 -15.71
C LYS A 191 -10.39 8.56 -15.80
N GLU A 192 -10.19 9.87 -15.69
CA GLU A 192 -11.27 10.83 -15.80
C GLU A 192 -11.82 10.89 -17.24
N SER A 193 -10.96 10.74 -18.25
CA SER A 193 -11.38 10.62 -19.65
C SER A 193 -12.20 9.36 -19.90
N GLU A 194 -11.71 8.20 -19.44
CA GLU A 194 -12.43 6.92 -19.54
C GLU A 194 -13.81 7.00 -18.88
N HIS A 195 -13.87 7.58 -17.67
CA HIS A 195 -15.13 7.77 -16.97
C HIS A 195 -16.09 8.70 -17.72
N ARG A 196 -15.59 9.78 -18.32
CA ARG A 196 -16.40 10.71 -19.14
C ARG A 196 -16.95 10.02 -20.39
N GLU A 197 -16.17 9.16 -21.05
CA GLU A 197 -16.62 8.41 -22.23
C GLU A 197 -17.72 7.42 -21.87
N LEU A 198 -17.51 6.60 -20.82
CA LEU A 198 -18.52 5.67 -20.32
C LEU A 198 -19.81 6.40 -19.91
N HIS A 199 -19.68 7.56 -19.27
CA HIS A 199 -20.83 8.38 -18.90
C HIS A 199 -21.57 8.91 -20.14
N ALA A 200 -20.84 9.40 -21.15
CA ALA A 200 -21.45 9.87 -22.40
C ALA A 200 -22.21 8.75 -23.11
N GLU A 201 -21.63 7.55 -23.22
CA GLU A 201 -22.27 6.37 -23.79
C GLU A 201 -23.54 5.97 -23.01
N TYR A 202 -23.48 5.99 -21.68
CA TYR A 202 -24.64 5.73 -20.83
C TYR A 202 -25.77 6.73 -21.11
N ILE A 203 -25.47 8.03 -21.16
CA ILE A 203 -26.45 9.07 -21.48
C ILE A 203 -27.04 8.89 -22.89
N GLU A 204 -26.23 8.52 -23.88
CA GLU A 204 -26.74 8.21 -25.23
C GLU A 204 -27.64 6.97 -25.25
N SER A 205 -27.31 5.94 -24.47
CA SER A 205 -28.13 4.73 -24.34
C SER A 205 -29.52 5.06 -23.78
N LEU A 206 -29.62 5.98 -22.81
CA LEU A 206 -30.88 6.45 -22.25
C LEU A 206 -31.70 7.24 -23.28
N LYS A 207 -31.05 8.03 -24.13
CA LYS A 207 -31.72 8.75 -25.23
C LYS A 207 -32.29 7.77 -26.27
N ARG A 208 -31.55 6.72 -26.63
CA ARG A 208 -31.98 5.68 -27.59
C ARG A 208 -33.17 4.85 -27.10
N LYS A 209 -33.30 4.64 -25.79
CA LYS A 209 -34.43 3.92 -25.17
C LYS A 209 -35.75 4.70 -25.17
N LYS A 210 -35.79 5.95 -25.64
CA LYS A 210 -37.04 6.72 -25.85
C LYS A 210 -37.72 6.31 -27.17
N GLY A 211 -38.39 5.15 -27.14
CA GLY A 211 -39.37 4.74 -28.16
C GLY A 211 -40.73 5.44 -28.00
N PRO A 212 -41.70 5.19 -28.91
CA PRO A 212 -43.00 5.90 -28.97
C PRO A 212 -43.91 5.67 -27.75
N GLU A 213 -43.66 4.64 -26.94
CA GLU A 213 -44.22 4.55 -25.59
C GLU A 213 -43.31 5.36 -24.66
N LYS A 214 -43.77 6.54 -24.24
CA LYS A 214 -43.05 7.42 -23.29
C LYS A 214 -42.51 6.58 -22.12
N PRO A 215 -41.20 6.30 -22.03
CA PRO A 215 -40.67 5.72 -20.82
C PRO A 215 -40.94 6.73 -19.71
N LYS A 216 -41.50 6.29 -18.58
CA LYS A 216 -41.55 7.13 -17.38
C LYS A 216 -40.15 7.72 -17.19
N PRO A 217 -40.00 9.05 -16.97
CA PRO A 217 -38.69 9.62 -16.72
C PRO A 217 -38.08 8.83 -15.57
N TYR A 218 -36.90 8.24 -15.79
CA TYR A 218 -36.17 7.56 -14.73
C TYR A 218 -35.98 8.57 -13.60
N SER A 219 -36.72 8.37 -12.52
CA SER A 219 -36.62 9.20 -11.34
C SER A 219 -35.27 8.89 -10.72
N ARG A 220 -34.39 9.90 -10.68
CA ARG A 220 -33.11 9.79 -9.96
C ARG A 220 -33.35 9.61 -8.46
N VAL A 221 -34.53 9.99 -7.96
CA VAL A 221 -34.97 9.81 -6.58
C VAL A 221 -35.37 8.36 -6.33
N GLY A 222 -34.75 7.75 -5.33
CA GLY A 222 -34.96 6.36 -4.94
C GLY A 222 -33.85 5.86 -4.01
N SER A 223 -34.06 4.69 -3.44
CA SER A 223 -33.04 3.97 -2.67
C SER A 223 -32.38 2.93 -3.57
N TYR A 224 -31.06 3.02 -3.70
CA TYR A 224 -30.22 2.15 -4.52
C TYR A 224 -29.38 1.27 -3.59
N ILE A 225 -29.38 -0.03 -3.86
CA ILE A 225 -28.48 -0.99 -3.21
C ILE A 225 -27.26 -1.12 -4.12
N THR A 226 -26.08 -1.27 -3.52
CA THR A 226 -24.80 -1.32 -4.24
C THR A 226 -24.71 -2.50 -5.21
N CYS A 227 -23.84 -2.39 -6.22
CA CYS A 227 -23.69 -3.38 -7.28
C CYS A 227 -23.14 -4.72 -6.78
N GLN A 228 -23.30 -5.74 -7.63
CA GLN A 228 -22.88 -7.13 -7.35
C GLN A 228 -21.42 -7.24 -6.89
N GLU A 229 -20.49 -6.44 -7.45
CA GLU A 229 -19.09 -6.45 -6.99
C GLU A 229 -18.92 -6.06 -5.51
N ILE A 230 -19.77 -5.17 -4.99
CA ILE A 230 -19.75 -4.76 -3.59
C ILE A 230 -20.32 -5.87 -2.70
N GLU A 231 -21.38 -6.54 -3.14
CA GLU A 231 -21.94 -7.69 -2.43
C GLU A 231 -20.95 -8.87 -2.39
N GLU A 232 -20.17 -9.09 -3.46
CA GLU A 232 -19.16 -10.15 -3.53
C GLU A 232 -17.93 -9.89 -2.66
N GLN A 233 -17.49 -8.63 -2.59
CA GLN A 233 -16.30 -8.24 -1.82
C GLN A 233 -16.61 -7.99 -0.33
N TRP A 234 -17.87 -7.68 0.03
CA TRP A 234 -18.33 -7.46 1.41
C TRP A 234 -19.59 -8.27 1.75
N PRO A 235 -19.53 -9.61 1.74
CA PRO A 235 -20.71 -10.48 1.84
C PRO A 235 -21.43 -10.42 3.19
N GLU A 236 -20.75 -9.96 4.26
CA GLU A 236 -21.35 -9.81 5.60
C GLU A 236 -21.96 -8.41 5.85
N GLN A 237 -21.62 -7.41 5.02
CA GLN A 237 -22.11 -6.02 5.19
C GLN A 237 -22.94 -5.51 4.01
N GLY A 238 -22.98 -6.23 2.88
CA GLY A 238 -23.63 -5.78 1.64
C GLY A 238 -25.10 -5.37 1.79
N GLU A 239 -25.85 -6.01 2.69
CA GLU A 239 -27.27 -5.67 2.95
C GLU A 239 -27.46 -4.31 3.65
N ASP A 240 -26.43 -3.79 4.31
CA ASP A 240 -26.45 -2.50 5.02
C ASP A 240 -25.87 -1.35 4.18
N LEU A 241 -25.39 -1.63 2.96
CA LEU A 241 -24.80 -0.63 2.05
C LEU A 241 -25.89 -0.02 1.15
N GLY A 242 -26.17 1.26 1.32
CA GLY A 242 -27.28 1.92 0.65
C GLY A 242 -26.99 3.36 0.22
N LEU A 243 -27.52 3.74 -0.94
CA LEU A 243 -27.53 5.11 -1.45
C LEU A 243 -28.98 5.56 -1.60
N ASP A 244 -29.40 6.54 -0.80
CA ASP A 244 -30.75 7.14 -0.89
C ASP A 244 -30.66 8.52 -1.52
N ILE A 245 -31.21 8.67 -2.72
CA ILE A 245 -31.25 9.95 -3.44
C ILE A 245 -32.62 10.58 -3.28
N ARG A 246 -32.65 11.83 -2.82
CA ARG A 246 -33.84 12.65 -2.61
C ARG A 246 -33.73 13.95 -3.37
N GLN A 247 -34.86 14.44 -3.86
CA GLN A 247 -34.90 15.78 -4.46
C GLN A 247 -34.90 16.84 -3.36
N THR A 248 -34.11 17.90 -3.54
CA THR A 248 -34.14 19.05 -2.62
C THR A 248 -35.27 20.01 -2.99
N LYS A 249 -35.37 21.14 -2.27
CA LYS A 249 -36.31 22.22 -2.63
C LYS A 249 -35.87 22.97 -3.90
N GLU A 250 -34.60 22.88 -4.28
CA GLU A 250 -34.07 23.51 -5.48
C GLU A 250 -34.19 22.57 -6.67
N ALA A 251 -34.81 23.07 -7.75
CA ALA A 251 -35.03 22.27 -8.94
C ALA A 251 -33.69 21.89 -9.59
N GLY A 252 -33.50 20.59 -9.85
CA GLY A 252 -32.27 20.08 -10.46
C GLY A 252 -31.17 19.74 -9.45
N VAL A 253 -31.41 19.95 -8.15
CA VAL A 253 -30.50 19.56 -7.06
C VAL A 253 -31.09 18.40 -6.27
N PHE A 254 -30.23 17.46 -5.91
CA PHE A 254 -30.58 16.24 -5.18
C PHE A 254 -29.60 16.03 -4.02
N GLU A 255 -30.11 15.50 -2.93
CA GLU A 255 -29.35 15.08 -1.76
C GLU A 255 -29.25 13.56 -1.80
N ALA A 256 -28.02 13.05 -1.79
CA ALA A 256 -27.72 11.63 -1.78
C ALA A 256 -27.11 11.27 -0.44
N SER A 257 -27.85 10.57 0.41
CA SER A 257 -27.31 10.00 1.65
C SER A 257 -26.75 8.62 1.33
N PHE A 258 -25.48 8.38 1.64
CA PHE A 258 -24.92 7.04 1.53
C PHE A 258 -24.47 6.54 2.89
N ASP A 259 -24.76 5.27 3.15
CA ASP A 259 -24.29 4.51 4.29
C ASP A 259 -23.53 3.31 3.72
N PHE A 260 -22.21 3.32 3.83
CA PHE A 260 -21.36 2.20 3.45
C PHE A 260 -20.77 1.48 4.68
N GLY A 261 -21.46 1.55 5.82
CA GLY A 261 -21.11 0.89 7.09
C GLY A 261 -19.92 1.51 7.83
N ILE A 262 -18.87 1.94 7.12
CA ILE A 262 -17.69 2.63 7.65
C ILE A 262 -17.77 4.15 7.41
N LEU A 263 -18.49 4.56 6.36
CA LEU A 263 -18.67 5.94 5.94
C LEU A 263 -20.16 6.22 5.75
N GLU A 264 -20.70 7.13 6.55
CA GLU A 264 -22.05 7.69 6.42
C GLU A 264 -21.91 9.17 6.11
N GLU A 265 -22.24 9.59 4.88
CA GLU A 265 -22.18 11.01 4.49
C GLU A 265 -23.33 11.42 3.56
N VAL A 266 -23.42 12.74 3.34
CA VAL A 266 -24.39 13.37 2.45
C VAL A 266 -23.64 14.01 1.28
N MET A 267 -24.01 13.61 0.07
CA MET A 267 -23.51 14.15 -1.18
C MET A 267 -24.58 15.01 -1.85
N ILE A 268 -24.19 16.17 -2.39
CA ILE A 268 -25.08 16.99 -3.20
C ILE A 268 -24.83 16.69 -4.67
N LEU A 269 -25.88 16.30 -5.38
CA LEU A 269 -25.89 15.99 -6.79
C LEU A 269 -26.68 17.07 -7.54
N GLY A 270 -26.25 17.43 -8.75
CA GLY A 270 -27.06 18.27 -9.60
C GLY A 270 -26.67 18.21 -11.07
N THR A 271 -27.58 18.70 -11.90
CA THR A 271 -27.43 18.69 -13.36
C THR A 271 -26.69 19.91 -13.91
N ASP A 272 -26.41 20.91 -13.06
CA ASP A 272 -25.72 22.14 -13.41
C ASP A 272 -24.78 22.53 -12.27
N GLU A 273 -23.49 22.66 -12.61
CA GLU A 273 -22.41 22.92 -11.65
C GLU A 273 -22.65 24.19 -10.85
N LYS A 274 -23.03 25.29 -11.52
CA LYS A 274 -23.26 26.58 -10.86
C LYS A 274 -24.42 26.53 -9.88
N THR A 275 -25.48 25.80 -10.22
CA THR A 275 -26.64 25.59 -9.35
C THR A 275 -26.25 24.81 -8.10
N VAL A 276 -25.41 23.77 -8.23
CA VAL A 276 -24.90 23.00 -7.09
C VAL A 276 -23.98 23.83 -6.21
N GLU A 277 -23.02 24.56 -6.79
CA GLU A 277 -22.11 25.44 -6.03
C GLU A 277 -22.88 26.52 -5.26
N GLN A 278 -23.89 27.12 -5.88
CA GLN A 278 -24.76 28.10 -5.23
C GLN A 278 -25.58 27.47 -4.09
N TYR A 279 -26.06 26.25 -4.26
CA TYR A 279 -26.78 25.53 -3.21
C TYR A 279 -25.88 25.21 -2.01
N CYS A 280 -24.69 24.66 -2.25
CA CYS A 280 -23.70 24.36 -1.22
C CYS A 280 -23.31 25.64 -0.45
N SER A 281 -23.07 26.74 -1.16
CA SER A 281 -22.78 28.04 -0.53
C SER A 281 -23.94 28.61 0.30
N GLN A 282 -25.18 28.19 0.06
CA GLN A 282 -26.33 28.54 0.90
C GLN A 282 -26.40 27.66 2.15
N LEU A 283 -26.08 26.37 2.04
CA LEU A 283 -26.03 25.45 3.18
C LEU A 283 -24.97 25.87 4.20
N ASP A 284 -23.76 26.21 3.74
CA ASP A 284 -22.66 26.63 4.62
C ASP A 284 -23.01 27.88 5.45
N ARG A 285 -23.80 28.80 4.88
CA ARG A 285 -24.26 30.01 5.58
C ARG A 285 -25.35 29.73 6.63
N TRP A 286 -26.14 28.67 6.46
CA TRP A 286 -27.19 28.31 7.42
C TRP A 286 -26.64 27.64 8.68
N ASP A 287 -25.45 27.02 8.62
CA ASP A 287 -24.79 26.50 9.82
C ASP A 287 -24.27 27.63 10.73
N GLU A 288 -23.85 28.77 10.19
CA GLU A 288 -23.37 29.93 10.99
C GLU A 288 -24.49 30.69 11.74
N GLU A 289 -25.73 30.71 11.23
CA GLU A 289 -26.85 31.42 11.88
C GLU A 289 -27.51 30.65 13.04
N THR A 290 -27.25 29.35 13.18
CA THR A 290 -27.87 28.53 14.24
C THR A 290 -27.10 28.52 15.56
N GLU A 291 -25.82 28.94 15.58
CA GLU A 291 -25.04 29.09 16.82
C GLU A 291 -25.37 30.36 17.62
N THR A 292 -25.94 31.39 17.00
CA THR A 292 -26.13 32.71 17.65
C THR A 292 -27.43 32.87 18.45
N LYS A 293 -28.29 31.83 18.55
CA LYS A 293 -29.59 31.91 19.26
C LYS A 293 -29.70 31.11 20.57
N ARG A 294 -28.61 30.58 21.13
CA ARG A 294 -28.65 29.78 22.38
C ARG A 294 -28.04 30.44 23.63
N THR A 295 -28.00 31.76 23.69
CA THR A 295 -27.63 32.49 24.91
C THR A 295 -28.56 33.66 25.19
N SER A 296 -29.78 33.36 25.63
CA SER A 296 -30.59 34.29 26.43
C SER A 296 -31.84 33.60 26.99
N GLU A 297 -32.13 33.88 28.26
CA GLU A 297 -33.32 33.51 29.07
C GLU A 297 -33.26 32.13 29.73
N SER A 298 -32.71 31.99 30.94
CA SER A 298 -33.18 32.47 32.27
C SER A 298 -34.43 31.75 32.79
N GLY A 299 -34.17 30.94 33.82
CA GLY A 299 -35.04 30.34 34.83
C GLY A 299 -36.56 30.54 34.79
N LEU A 300 -37.27 29.42 34.94
CA LEU A 300 -38.34 29.28 35.93
C LEU A 300 -38.59 27.79 36.25
N ASN A 301 -38.37 27.47 37.52
CA ASN A 301 -38.76 26.23 38.18
C ASN A 301 -40.26 26.28 38.48
N ILE A 302 -41.03 25.20 38.24
CA ILE A 302 -42.26 24.79 38.98
C ILE A 302 -42.79 23.43 38.43
N PRO A 303 -43.52 22.62 39.25
CA PRO A 303 -43.33 21.17 39.36
C PRO A 303 -44.33 20.25 38.63
N ARG A 304 -43.92 18.97 38.52
CA ARG A 304 -44.71 17.81 38.07
C ARG A 304 -45.92 17.52 38.96
N ALA A 305 -47.06 17.27 38.33
CA ALA A 305 -48.15 16.44 38.85
C ALA A 305 -48.67 15.46 37.75
N PRO A 306 -49.30 14.32 38.11
CA PRO A 306 -49.40 13.13 37.26
C PRO A 306 -50.80 12.84 36.68
N ARG A 307 -50.84 11.84 35.78
CA ARG A 307 -52.01 11.15 35.12
C ARG A 307 -52.41 11.79 33.79
N GLU A 308 -52.75 11.07 32.72
CA GLU A 308 -53.56 9.85 32.58
C GLU A 308 -53.34 9.21 31.17
N LYS A 309 -53.35 7.87 31.06
CA LYS A 309 -53.50 7.12 29.77
C LYS A 309 -55.00 6.83 29.59
N PRO A 310 -55.59 6.86 28.38
CA PRO A 310 -55.67 5.65 27.51
C PRO A 310 -55.87 5.98 25.99
N PRO A 311 -56.34 5.05 25.12
CA PRO A 311 -55.70 3.83 24.63
C PRO A 311 -55.40 3.88 23.12
N HIS A 312 -54.48 3.04 22.66
CA HIS A 312 -54.28 2.74 21.23
C HIS A 312 -55.50 2.02 20.62
N PRO A 313 -55.68 2.14 19.30
CA PRO A 313 -55.67 0.95 18.48
C PRO A 313 -54.58 0.98 17.39
N ALA A 314 -54.18 -0.22 17.01
CA ALA A 314 -53.03 -0.55 16.19
C ALA A 314 -53.19 -0.17 14.72
N VAL A 315 -52.12 0.36 14.12
CA VAL A 315 -51.87 0.33 12.68
C VAL A 315 -50.38 0.08 12.46
N GLU A 316 -50.10 -1.09 11.88
CA GLU A 316 -49.05 -1.39 10.89
C GLU A 316 -47.66 -0.75 11.05
N ALA A 317 -46.67 -1.61 11.32
CA ALA A 317 -45.27 -1.25 11.56
C ALA A 317 -44.60 -0.63 10.33
N ALA A 318 -44.73 0.69 10.18
CA ALA A 318 -43.76 1.49 9.42
C ALA A 318 -42.44 1.54 10.20
N ARG A 319 -41.32 1.24 9.54
CA ARG A 319 -39.97 1.40 10.11
C ARG A 319 -39.85 2.80 10.76
N PRO A 320 -39.27 2.91 11.97
CA PRO A 320 -39.16 4.18 12.66
C PRO A 320 -38.32 5.16 11.81
N ARG A 321 -38.86 6.36 11.61
CA ARG A 321 -38.14 7.48 10.98
C ARG A 321 -36.90 7.78 11.84
N ARG A 322 -35.71 7.48 11.32
CA ARG A 322 -34.45 7.91 11.95
C ARG A 322 -34.41 9.45 11.97
N PRO A 323 -33.96 10.07 13.07
CA PRO A 323 -33.76 11.51 13.13
C PRO A 323 -32.74 11.95 12.08
N ARG A 324 -32.91 13.16 11.54
CA ARG A 324 -31.97 13.75 10.58
C ARG A 324 -30.55 13.72 11.19
N PRO A 325 -29.55 13.10 10.52
CA PRO A 325 -28.17 13.30 10.91
C PRO A 325 -27.83 14.79 10.74
N LYS A 326 -26.99 15.31 11.65
CA LYS A 326 -26.44 16.65 11.53
C LYS A 326 -25.56 16.68 10.27
N LEU A 327 -25.65 17.77 9.49
CA LEU A 327 -24.84 17.97 8.29
C LEU A 327 -23.34 17.81 8.65
N PRO A 328 -22.60 16.91 7.99
CA PRO A 328 -21.16 16.77 8.17
C PRO A 328 -20.39 17.87 7.43
N SER A 329 -19.19 18.15 7.91
CA SER A 329 -18.28 19.23 7.47
C SER A 329 -17.65 19.04 6.08
N ASN A 330 -18.00 17.96 5.37
CA ASN A 330 -17.42 17.60 4.08
C ASN A 330 -18.56 17.41 3.07
N ILE A 331 -18.76 18.40 2.20
CA ILE A 331 -19.67 18.29 1.05
C ILE A 331 -18.86 17.76 -0.13
N HIS A 332 -19.18 16.55 -0.59
CA HIS A 332 -18.68 16.04 -1.86
C HIS A 332 -19.61 16.48 -2.99
N ILE A 333 -19.06 17.16 -3.99
CA ILE A 333 -19.77 17.62 -5.19
C ILE A 333 -19.42 16.68 -6.34
N ILE A 334 -20.44 16.02 -6.91
CA ILE A 334 -20.29 15.20 -8.12
C ILE A 334 -21.27 15.69 -9.17
N TYR A 335 -20.74 15.98 -10.35
CA TYR A 335 -21.50 16.41 -11.52
C TYR A 335 -21.90 15.19 -12.37
N GLY A 336 -23.13 15.19 -12.92
CA GLY A 336 -23.64 14.14 -13.80
C GLY A 336 -24.46 14.67 -14.96
#